data_AF-A0A7C4EIH3-F1
#
_entry.id   AF-A0A7C4EIH3-F1
#
_cell.length_a   1.000
_cell.length_b   1.000
_cell.length_c   1.000
_cell.angle_alpha   90.00
_cell.angle_beta   90.00
_cell.angle_gamma   90.00
#
_symmetry.space_group_name_H-M   'P 1'
#
loop_
_entity.id
_entity.type
_entity.pdbx_description
1 polymer ?
#
loop_
_entity_poly.entity_id
_entity_poly.type
_entity_poly.pdbx_seq_one_letter_code
_entity_poly.pdbx_strand_id
1 'polypeptide(L)'
;MFATHAHNLNELGGIGRRMPFTLLAFATALFAAAGMPPFNGFISKLTLYYALIERGEMILAIVAILSSVITLAYFLKFLHSAFFGQASPAADHAKEVGMAMRAPILVLAGLCLLTGVFPGLAMIPIASLQTSLGMQAPEVGLTGILSGPGAFDMTLLTYLVILSGGLVYSGVRYVTRGVRRTAIHTCGQAVDTPDTRVAAADLYAAPLQLLSRLSKGHFVAKSAGGTHD
;
A
#
# COMPACT_ATOMS: atom_id res chain seq x y z
N MET A 1 -19.52 -3.27 0.32
CA MET A 1 -20.76 -3.09 -0.47
C MET A 1 -21.67 -4.30 -0.32
N PHE A 2 -21.36 -5.49 -0.86
CA PHE A 2 -22.25 -6.67 -0.73
C PHE A 2 -22.64 -7.03 0.72
N ALA A 3 -21.67 -7.14 1.64
CA ALA A 3 -21.94 -7.52 3.02
C ALA A 3 -22.38 -6.36 3.93
N THR A 4 -22.16 -5.11 3.50
CA THR A 4 -22.35 -3.91 4.34
C THR A 4 -23.50 -3.02 3.86
N HIS A 5 -24.05 -3.26 2.67
CA HIS A 5 -25.03 -2.43 1.96
C HIS A 5 -24.65 -0.95 1.80
N ALA A 6 -23.38 -0.60 2.04
CA ALA A 6 -22.86 0.74 1.82
C ALA A 6 -22.69 1.02 0.31
N HIS A 7 -23.02 2.23 -0.12
CA HIS A 7 -22.91 2.69 -1.52
C HIS A 7 -21.69 3.59 -1.74
N ASN A 8 -21.21 4.27 -0.69
CA ASN A 8 -20.07 5.17 -0.76
C ASN A 8 -18.94 4.76 0.18
N LEU A 9 -17.70 5.13 -0.16
CA LEU A 9 -16.54 4.89 0.71
C LEU A 9 -16.66 5.63 2.05
N ASN A 10 -17.33 6.79 2.06
CA ASN A 10 -17.56 7.59 3.28
C ASN A 10 -18.50 6.90 4.28
N GLU A 11 -19.32 5.94 3.84
CA GLU A 11 -20.21 5.17 4.71
C GLU A 11 -19.49 3.97 5.35
N LEU A 12 -18.32 3.61 4.84
CA LEU A 12 -17.47 2.57 5.38
C LEU A 12 -16.53 3.15 6.44
N GLY A 13 -16.28 2.39 7.49
CA GLY A 13 -15.34 2.74 8.54
C GLY A 13 -15.27 1.66 9.59
N GLY A 14 -14.06 1.31 10.03
CA GLY A 14 -13.83 0.36 11.12
C GLY A 14 -14.34 -1.07 10.90
N ILE A 15 -14.67 -1.47 9.66
CA ILE A 15 -15.23 -2.81 9.37
C ILE A 15 -14.20 -3.94 9.55
N GLY A 16 -12.91 -3.61 9.62
CA GLY A 16 -11.81 -4.58 9.70
C GLY A 16 -11.86 -5.48 10.92
N ARG A 17 -12.44 -5.02 12.05
CA ARG A 17 -12.62 -5.85 13.25
C ARG A 17 -13.67 -6.95 13.06
N ARG A 18 -14.68 -6.69 12.22
CA ARG A 18 -15.76 -7.63 11.89
C ARG A 18 -15.38 -8.55 10.74
N MET A 19 -14.50 -8.07 9.84
CA MET A 19 -14.05 -8.78 8.65
C MET A 19 -12.52 -8.93 8.56
N PRO A 20 -11.88 -9.69 9.48
CA PRO A 20 -10.43 -9.81 9.55
C PRO A 20 -9.79 -10.52 8.35
N PHE A 21 -10.41 -11.55 7.78
CA PHE A 21 -9.89 -12.25 6.60
C PHE A 21 -9.97 -11.38 5.36
N THR A 22 -11.08 -10.65 5.20
CA THR A 22 -11.23 -9.70 4.09
C THR A 22 -10.24 -8.55 4.23
N LEU A 23 -10.03 -8.04 5.45
CA LEU A 23 -8.99 -7.06 5.74
C LEU A 23 -7.59 -7.59 5.37
N LEU A 24 -7.24 -8.80 5.82
CA LEU A 24 -5.94 -9.40 5.54
C LEU A 24 -5.72 -9.54 4.03
N ALA A 25 -6.70 -10.10 3.32
CA ALA A 25 -6.59 -10.29 1.89
C ALA A 25 -6.47 -8.96 1.12
N PHE A 26 -7.25 -7.95 1.52
CA PHE A 26 -7.14 -6.61 0.94
C PHE A 26 -5.80 -5.96 1.25
N ALA A 27 -5.31 -6.06 2.48
CA ALA A 27 -4.01 -5.54 2.88
C ALA A 27 -2.86 -6.20 2.10
N THR A 28 -2.90 -7.53 1.93
CA THR A 28 -1.91 -8.25 1.10
C THR A 28 -1.96 -7.81 -0.36
N ALA A 29 -3.15 -7.63 -0.93
CA ALA A 29 -3.31 -7.15 -2.30
C ALA A 29 -2.80 -5.71 -2.47
N LEU A 30 -3.08 -4.85 -1.48
CA LEU A 30 -2.58 -3.49 -1.42
C LEU A 30 -1.05 -3.45 -1.39
N PHE A 31 -0.42 -4.23 -0.51
CA PHE A 31 1.04 -4.24 -0.40
C PHE A 31 1.70 -4.85 -1.63
N ALA A 32 1.06 -5.85 -2.24
CA ALA A 32 1.47 -6.36 -3.55
C ALA A 32 1.40 -5.27 -4.62
N ALA A 33 0.29 -4.56 -4.75
CA ALA A 33 0.13 -3.50 -5.75
C ALA A 33 1.04 -2.28 -5.48
N ALA A 34 1.28 -1.95 -4.21
CA ALA A 34 2.23 -0.92 -3.82
C ALA A 34 3.68 -1.32 -4.11
N GLY A 35 3.97 -2.62 -4.21
CA GLY A 35 5.32 -3.14 -4.42
C GLY A 35 6.13 -3.13 -3.13
N MET A 36 5.54 -3.60 -2.02
CA MET A 36 6.30 -3.83 -0.80
C MET A 36 7.16 -5.08 -0.95
N PRO A 37 8.41 -5.11 -0.44
CA PRO A 37 9.36 -6.14 -0.83
C PRO A 37 9.02 -7.63 -0.65
N PRO A 38 8.21 -8.07 0.33
CA PRO A 38 7.83 -9.48 0.44
C PRO A 38 6.75 -9.90 -0.57
N PHE A 39 6.25 -8.99 -1.42
CA PHE A 39 5.18 -9.27 -2.37
C PHE A 39 5.67 -9.19 -3.82
N ASN A 40 5.02 -9.96 -4.70
CA ASN A 40 5.35 -10.07 -6.11
C ASN A 40 5.44 -8.73 -6.89
N GLY A 41 4.60 -7.74 -6.56
CA GLY A 41 4.61 -6.46 -7.27
C GLY A 41 5.89 -5.64 -7.07
N PHE A 42 6.70 -5.94 -6.05
CA PHE A 42 8.02 -5.32 -5.89
C PHE A 42 8.99 -5.80 -6.98
N ILE A 43 9.03 -7.11 -7.25
CA ILE A 43 9.87 -7.70 -8.30
C ILE A 43 9.50 -7.13 -9.66
N SER A 44 8.20 -7.03 -9.96
CA SER A 44 7.73 -6.49 -11.24
C SER A 44 8.16 -5.04 -11.45
N LYS A 45 8.05 -4.21 -10.41
CA LYS A 45 8.45 -2.80 -10.49
C LYS A 45 9.96 -2.62 -10.54
N LEU A 46 10.72 -3.36 -9.73
CA LEU A 46 12.18 -3.30 -9.77
C LEU A 46 12.71 -3.71 -11.15
N THR A 47 12.23 -4.84 -11.68
CA THR A 47 12.62 -5.31 -13.01
C THR A 47 12.30 -4.28 -14.08
N LEU A 48 11.14 -3.63 -13.99
CA LEU A 48 10.76 -2.54 -14.89
C LEU A 48 11.68 -1.32 -14.76
N TYR A 49 12.02 -0.89 -13.55
CA TYR A 49 12.90 0.24 -13.32
C TYR A 49 14.30 -0.01 -13.86
N TYR A 50 14.87 -1.20 -13.59
CA TYR A 50 16.17 -1.59 -14.13
C TYR A 50 16.14 -1.64 -15.66
N ALA A 51 15.12 -2.25 -16.26
CA ALA A 51 14.98 -2.32 -17.71
C ALA A 51 14.87 -0.92 -18.37
N LEU A 52 14.21 0.04 -17.72
CA LEU A 52 14.13 1.42 -18.22
C LEU A 52 15.47 2.16 -18.09
N ILE A 53 16.17 1.97 -16.98
CA ILE A 53 17.48 2.59 -16.74
C ILE A 53 18.53 2.03 -17.71
N GLU A 54 18.55 0.72 -17.93
CA GLU A 54 19.45 0.08 -18.91
C GLU A 54 19.21 0.57 -20.34
N ARG A 55 17.97 0.90 -20.69
CA ARG A 55 17.60 1.50 -21.98
C ARG A 55 17.88 3.00 -22.05
N GLY A 56 18.31 3.65 -20.96
CA GLY A 56 18.55 5.09 -20.89
C GLY A 56 17.27 5.93 -20.77
N GLU A 57 16.10 5.32 -20.56
CA GLU A 57 14.79 5.96 -20.52
C GLU A 57 14.48 6.55 -19.14
N MET A 58 15.30 7.51 -18.70
CA MET A 58 15.27 8.05 -17.34
C MET A 58 13.93 8.73 -16.99
N ILE A 59 13.31 9.41 -17.96
CA ILE A 59 12.01 10.09 -17.75
C ILE A 59 10.93 9.05 -17.43
N LEU A 60 10.89 7.95 -18.18
CA LEU A 60 9.93 6.87 -17.95
C LEU A 60 10.19 6.18 -16.60
N ALA A 61 11.46 5.99 -16.22
CA ALA A 61 11.82 5.44 -14.91
C ALA A 61 11.30 6.31 -13.76
N ILE A 62 11.49 7.63 -13.85
CA ILE A 62 10.98 8.59 -12.84
C ILE A 62 9.45 8.55 -12.77
N VAL A 63 8.77 8.59 -13.92
CA VAL A 63 7.30 8.50 -13.96
C VAL A 63 6.81 7.18 -13.36
N ALA A 64 7.48 6.07 -13.65
CA ALA A 64 7.13 4.77 -13.12
C ALA A 64 7.33 4.68 -11.59
N ILE A 65 8.37 5.33 -11.04
CA ILE A 65 8.57 5.44 -9.59
C ILE A 65 7.47 6.31 -8.95
N LEU A 66 7.18 7.47 -9.53
CA LEU A 66 6.13 8.37 -9.03
C LEU A 66 4.75 7.70 -9.05
N SER A 67 4.44 6.96 -10.10
CA SER A 67 3.20 6.19 -10.21
C SER A 67 3.04 5.19 -9.06
N SER A 68 4.15 4.57 -8.61
CA SER A 68 4.16 3.65 -7.49
C SER A 68 3.84 4.35 -6.15
N VAL A 69 4.40 5.54 -5.94
CA VAL A 69 4.15 6.34 -4.73
C VAL A 69 2.68 6.79 -4.67
N ILE A 70 2.15 7.29 -5.78
CA ILE A 70 0.73 7.65 -5.88
C ILE A 70 -0.15 6.42 -5.64
N THR A 71 0.28 5.26 -6.16
CA THR A 71 -0.43 3.99 -5.99
C THR A 71 -0.56 3.60 -4.53
N LEU A 72 0.55 3.66 -3.81
CA LEU A 72 0.58 3.39 -2.37
C LEU A 72 -0.31 4.38 -1.62
N ALA A 73 -0.26 5.69 -1.93
CA ALA A 73 -1.05 6.70 -1.24
C ALA A 73 -2.57 6.46 -1.38
N TYR A 74 -3.08 6.25 -2.60
CA TYR A 74 -4.54 6.05 -2.75
C TYR A 74 -5.01 4.75 -2.09
N PHE A 75 -4.21 3.69 -2.15
CA PHE A 75 -4.60 2.42 -1.54
C PHE A 75 -4.54 2.49 -0.01
N LEU A 76 -3.53 3.13 0.57
CA LEU A 76 -3.46 3.35 2.03
C LEU A 76 -4.65 4.16 2.52
N LYS A 77 -5.05 5.19 1.76
CA LYS A 77 -6.27 5.96 2.04
C LYS A 77 -7.49 5.06 2.08
N PHE A 78 -7.65 4.19 1.09
CA PHE A 78 -8.76 3.26 1.05
C PHE A 78 -8.72 2.27 2.21
N LEU A 79 -7.56 1.65 2.47
CA LEU A 79 -7.37 0.69 3.57
C LEU A 79 -7.75 1.32 4.91
N HIS A 80 -7.22 2.52 5.20
CA HIS A 80 -7.49 3.22 6.44
C HIS A 80 -8.96 3.61 6.54
N SER A 81 -9.53 4.22 5.50
CA SER A 81 -10.91 4.69 5.53
C SER A 81 -11.94 3.56 5.61
N ALA A 82 -11.73 2.46 4.90
CA ALA A 82 -12.72 1.38 4.86
C ALA A 82 -12.64 0.48 6.09
N PHE A 83 -11.42 0.06 6.47
CA PHE A 83 -11.23 -1.00 7.45
C PHE A 83 -10.79 -0.52 8.84
N PHE A 84 -10.05 0.58 8.91
CA PHE A 84 -9.59 1.17 10.17
C PHE A 84 -10.46 2.38 10.54
N GLY A 85 -10.12 3.05 11.65
CA GLY A 85 -10.89 4.18 12.17
C GLY A 85 -12.09 3.76 13.04
N GLN A 86 -12.97 4.72 13.29
CA GLN A 86 -14.18 4.51 14.09
C GLN A 86 -15.20 3.70 13.28
N ALA A 87 -15.83 2.72 13.94
CA ALA A 87 -16.82 1.84 13.30
C ALA A 87 -18.02 2.65 12.82
N SER A 88 -18.37 2.53 11.54
CA SER A 88 -19.57 3.13 10.97
C SER A 88 -20.84 2.31 11.25
N PRO A 89 -22.06 2.86 11.12
CA PRO A 89 -23.29 2.07 11.22
C PRO A 89 -23.29 0.86 10.25
N ALA A 90 -22.64 1.00 9.09
CA ALA A 90 -22.48 -0.10 8.14
C ALA A 90 -21.58 -1.23 8.69
N ALA A 91 -20.70 -0.95 9.65
CA ALA A 91 -19.89 -1.96 10.33
C ALA A 91 -20.74 -2.87 11.24
N ASP A 92 -21.90 -2.41 11.71
CA ASP A 92 -22.75 -3.20 12.60
C ASP A 92 -23.45 -4.37 11.89
N HIS A 93 -23.68 -4.24 10.60
CA HIS A 93 -24.20 -5.30 9.75
C HIS A 93 -23.10 -6.07 9.03
N ALA A 94 -21.84 -5.60 9.09
CA ALA A 94 -20.71 -6.24 8.44
C ALA A 94 -20.49 -7.64 9.03
N LYS A 95 -20.63 -8.65 8.16
CA LYS A 95 -20.21 -10.02 8.42
C LYS A 95 -19.25 -10.46 7.33
N GLU A 96 -18.36 -11.36 7.70
CA GLU A 96 -17.43 -11.92 6.74
C GLU A 96 -18.15 -12.63 5.59
N VAL A 97 -17.60 -12.53 4.38
CA VAL A 97 -18.23 -12.98 3.13
C VAL A 97 -18.37 -14.51 3.05
N GLY A 98 -19.21 -15.11 2.21
CA GLY A 98 -19.24 -16.59 2.10
C GLY A 98 -17.89 -17.22 1.74
N MET A 99 -17.65 -18.49 2.12
CA MET A 99 -16.39 -19.20 1.82
C MET A 99 -16.07 -19.27 0.33
N ALA A 100 -17.09 -19.39 -0.52
CA ALA A 100 -16.94 -19.36 -1.97
C ALA A 100 -16.28 -18.07 -2.51
N MET A 101 -16.46 -16.93 -1.82
CA MET A 101 -15.80 -15.68 -2.18
C MET A 101 -14.46 -15.50 -1.46
N ARG A 102 -14.34 -15.97 -0.22
CA ARG A 102 -13.08 -15.83 0.54
C ARG A 102 -11.96 -16.70 0.01
N ALA A 103 -12.26 -17.95 -0.34
CA ALA A 103 -11.27 -18.93 -0.79
C ALA A 103 -10.43 -18.40 -1.97
N PRO A 104 -11.01 -17.94 -3.10
CA PRO A 104 -10.20 -17.46 -4.23
C PRO A 104 -9.36 -16.23 -3.84
N ILE A 105 -9.90 -15.28 -3.07
CA ILE A 105 -9.17 -14.06 -2.68
C ILE A 105 -7.97 -14.42 -1.78
N LEU A 106 -8.15 -15.33 -0.82
CA LEU A 106 -7.08 -15.78 0.06
C LEU A 106 -6.03 -16.61 -0.68
N VAL A 107 -6.43 -17.45 -1.64
CA VAL A 107 -5.51 -18.19 -2.51
C VAL A 107 -4.67 -17.21 -3.33
N LEU A 108 -5.29 -16.20 -3.96
CA LEU A 108 -4.57 -15.17 -4.70
C LEU A 108 -3.62 -14.37 -3.81
N ALA A 109 -4.05 -13.98 -2.61
CA ALA A 109 -3.21 -13.31 -1.64
C ALA A 109 -1.99 -14.17 -1.25
N GLY A 110 -2.19 -15.46 -1.02
CA GLY A 110 -1.13 -16.43 -0.76
C GLY A 110 -0.16 -16.56 -1.93
N LEU A 111 -0.67 -16.62 -3.16
CA LEU A 111 0.15 -16.67 -4.38
C LEU A 111 0.99 -15.40 -4.56
N CYS A 112 0.45 -14.22 -4.26
CA CYS A 112 1.20 -12.96 -4.31
C CYS A 112 2.38 -12.92 -3.33
N LEU A 113 2.21 -13.51 -2.15
CA LEU A 113 3.29 -13.62 -1.16
C LEU A 113 4.30 -14.71 -1.59
N LEU A 114 3.82 -15.88 -2.02
CA LEU A 114 4.66 -16.99 -2.46
C LEU A 114 5.58 -16.58 -3.62
N THR A 115 5.01 -15.94 -4.65
CA THR A 115 5.77 -15.44 -5.80
C THR A 115 6.56 -14.18 -5.49
N GLY A 116 6.27 -13.49 -4.38
CA GLY A 116 7.06 -12.39 -3.86
C GLY A 116 8.34 -12.86 -3.16
N VAL A 117 8.22 -13.87 -2.31
CA VAL A 117 9.37 -14.44 -1.59
C VAL A 117 10.22 -15.31 -2.51
N PHE A 118 9.59 -16.08 -3.40
CA PHE A 118 10.26 -16.95 -4.37
C PHE A 118 9.93 -16.52 -5.81
N PRO A 119 10.53 -15.40 -6.29
CA PRO A 119 10.28 -14.90 -7.65
C PRO A 119 10.61 -15.92 -8.74
N GLY A 120 11.56 -16.84 -8.49
CA GLY A 120 11.94 -17.87 -9.44
C GLY A 120 10.78 -18.75 -9.90
N LEU A 121 9.76 -18.97 -9.06
CA LEU A 121 8.57 -19.74 -9.44
C LEU A 121 7.86 -19.14 -10.65
N ALA A 122 7.85 -17.81 -10.78
CA ALA A 122 7.28 -17.11 -11.92
C ALA A 122 8.33 -16.80 -12.99
N MET A 123 9.56 -16.45 -12.60
CA MET A 123 10.59 -15.99 -13.55
C MET A 123 11.23 -17.10 -14.37
N ILE A 124 11.42 -18.30 -13.80
CA ILE A 124 12.02 -19.45 -14.52
C ILE A 124 11.23 -19.84 -15.79
N PRO A 125 9.89 -20.01 -15.75
CA PRO A 125 9.14 -20.31 -16.98
C PRO A 125 9.18 -19.14 -17.96
N ILE A 126 9.15 -17.89 -17.48
CA ILE A 126 9.25 -16.70 -18.34
C ILE A 126 10.61 -16.67 -19.04
N ALA A 127 11.71 -16.86 -18.31
CA ALA A 127 13.06 -16.90 -18.88
C ALA A 127 13.21 -18.01 -19.92
N SER A 128 12.66 -19.19 -19.65
CA SER A 128 12.68 -20.33 -20.60
C SER A 128 11.96 -19.99 -21.92
N LEU A 129 10.83 -19.28 -21.84
CA LEU A 129 10.11 -18.79 -23.01
C LEU A 129 10.90 -17.71 -23.76
N GLN A 130 11.56 -16.80 -23.04
CA GLN A 130 12.39 -15.76 -23.64
C GLN A 130 13.58 -16.34 -24.42
N THR A 131 14.26 -17.35 -23.86
CA THR A 131 15.35 -18.07 -24.54
C THR A 131 14.83 -18.78 -25.79
N SER A 132 13.65 -19.38 -25.72
CA SER A 132 13.00 -20.02 -26.88
C SER A 132 12.63 -19.03 -28.00
N LEU A 133 12.40 -17.76 -27.65
CA LEU A 133 12.14 -16.65 -28.57
C LEU A 133 13.43 -15.96 -29.07
N GLY A 134 14.61 -16.45 -28.69
CA GLY A 134 15.90 -15.89 -29.10
C GLY A 134 16.30 -14.59 -28.38
N MET A 135 15.63 -14.24 -27.27
CA MET A 135 16.00 -13.08 -26.46
C MET A 135 17.05 -13.48 -25.40
N GLN A 136 17.93 -12.53 -25.05
CA GLN A 136 18.82 -12.70 -23.90
C GLN A 136 18.00 -12.68 -22.62
N ALA A 137 17.84 -13.86 -22.01
CA ALA A 137 17.15 -14.01 -20.73
C ALA A 137 18.13 -13.74 -19.57
N PRO A 138 17.71 -13.00 -18.54
CA PRO A 138 18.53 -12.83 -17.33
C PRO A 138 18.71 -14.17 -16.60
N GLU A 139 19.87 -14.35 -15.96
CA GLU A 139 20.12 -15.53 -15.13
C GLU A 139 19.26 -15.46 -13.86
N VAL A 140 18.20 -16.27 -13.85
CA VAL A 140 17.22 -16.32 -12.76
C VAL A 140 17.42 -17.56 -11.90
N GLY A 141 17.50 -17.36 -10.59
CA GLY A 141 17.47 -18.41 -9.58
C GLY A 141 16.11 -18.48 -8.89
N LEU A 142 15.98 -19.38 -7.90
CA LEU A 142 14.75 -19.51 -7.11
C LEU A 142 14.45 -18.24 -6.28
N THR A 143 15.49 -17.56 -5.80
CA THR A 143 15.41 -16.44 -4.86
C THR A 143 15.41 -15.06 -5.56
N GLY A 144 15.74 -14.99 -6.85
CA GLY A 144 15.81 -13.73 -7.60
C GLY A 144 16.72 -13.81 -8.82
N ILE A 145 17.14 -12.65 -9.31
CA ILE A 145 18.11 -12.53 -10.42
C ILE A 145 19.52 -12.68 -9.83
N LEU A 146 20.27 -13.67 -10.31
CA LEU A 146 21.56 -14.07 -9.74
C LEU A 146 22.71 -13.17 -10.20
N SER A 147 22.67 -12.72 -11.46
CA SER A 147 23.78 -12.03 -12.12
C SER A 147 23.27 -10.86 -12.96
N GLY A 148 23.96 -9.72 -12.91
CA GLY A 148 23.68 -8.54 -13.76
C GLY A 148 23.42 -7.24 -12.99
N PRO A 149 23.33 -6.09 -13.69
CA PRO A 149 22.91 -4.81 -13.11
C PRO A 149 21.47 -4.93 -12.60
N GLY A 150 21.31 -5.02 -11.28
CA GLY A 150 19.99 -5.27 -10.66
C GLY A 150 19.78 -6.69 -10.17
N ALA A 151 20.84 -7.49 -10.00
CA ALA A 151 20.77 -8.72 -9.21
C ALA A 151 20.24 -8.43 -7.80
N PHE A 152 19.29 -9.25 -7.35
CA PHE A 152 18.67 -9.14 -6.04
C PHE A 152 18.36 -10.53 -5.49
N ASP A 153 18.48 -10.67 -4.18
CA ASP A 153 17.96 -11.83 -3.45
C ASP A 153 16.70 -11.40 -2.69
N MET A 154 15.53 -11.80 -3.19
CA MET A 154 14.24 -11.43 -2.57
C MET A 154 13.99 -12.17 -1.26
N THR A 155 14.54 -13.38 -1.10
CA THR A 155 14.36 -14.14 0.14
C THR A 155 15.11 -13.47 1.27
N LEU A 156 16.38 -13.11 1.05
CA LEU A 156 17.18 -12.38 2.01
C LEU A 156 16.53 -11.04 2.36
N LEU A 157 16.12 -10.29 1.35
CA LEU A 157 15.50 -8.98 1.55
C LEU A 157 14.18 -9.11 2.33
N THR A 158 13.37 -10.14 2.05
CA THR A 158 12.17 -10.46 2.84
C THR A 158 12.51 -10.72 4.30
N TYR A 159 13.52 -11.55 4.60
CA TYR A 159 13.94 -11.81 5.98
C TYR A 159 14.39 -10.53 6.69
N LEU A 160 15.13 -9.66 6.00
CA LEU A 160 15.57 -8.37 6.55
C LEU A 160 14.39 -7.43 6.84
N VAL A 161 13.39 -7.38 5.96
CA VAL A 161 12.17 -6.59 6.18
C VAL A 161 11.35 -7.13 7.35
N ILE A 162 11.22 -8.46 7.47
CA ILE A 162 10.53 -9.08 8.61
C ILE A 162 11.27 -8.82 9.92
N LEU A 163 12.60 -8.96 9.93
CA LEU A 163 13.43 -8.71 11.10
C LEU A 163 13.36 -7.25 11.55
N SER A 164 13.56 -6.31 10.62
CA SER A 164 13.48 -4.88 10.90
C SER A 164 12.07 -4.47 11.37
N GLY A 165 11.02 -4.99 10.73
CA GLY A 165 9.64 -4.78 11.18
C GLY A 165 9.38 -5.32 12.59
N GLY A 166 9.90 -6.51 12.90
CA GLY A 166 9.83 -7.12 14.23
C GLY A 166 10.57 -6.30 15.29
N LEU A 167 11.77 -5.81 14.99
CA LEU A 167 12.54 -4.92 15.85
C LEU A 167 11.79 -3.62 16.13
N VAL A 168 11.27 -2.96 15.10
CA VAL A 168 10.46 -1.74 15.23
C VAL A 168 9.22 -2.01 16.09
N TYR A 169 8.50 -3.10 15.82
CA TYR A 169 7.33 -3.48 16.61
C TYR A 169 7.69 -3.72 18.08
N SER A 170 8.80 -4.42 18.35
CA SER A 170 9.27 -4.69 19.71
C SER A 170 9.69 -3.41 20.44
N GLY A 171 10.35 -2.48 19.75
CA GLY A 171 10.75 -1.18 20.27
C GLY A 171 9.55 -0.29 20.58
N VAL A 172 8.59 -0.19 19.66
CA VAL A 172 7.33 0.54 19.88
C VAL A 172 6.58 -0.06 21.05
N ARG A 173 6.46 -1.39 21.12
CA ARG A 173 5.81 -2.06 22.25
C ARG A 173 6.55 -1.84 23.57
N TYR A 174 7.88 -1.83 23.55
CA TYR A 174 8.69 -1.56 24.73
C TYR A 174 8.45 -0.14 25.27
N VAL A 175 8.46 0.88 24.39
CA VAL A 175 8.23 2.28 24.77
C VAL A 175 6.77 2.50 25.19
N THR A 176 5.81 1.89 24.50
CA THR A 176 4.37 2.10 24.77
C THR A 176 3.82 1.27 25.94
N ARG A 177 4.58 0.32 26.50
CA ARG A 177 4.18 -0.50 27.66
C ARG A 177 3.80 0.33 28.89
N GLY A 178 4.38 1.52 29.06
CA GLY A 178 4.08 2.43 30.16
C GLY A 178 2.87 3.35 29.93
N VAL A 179 2.25 3.32 28.73
CA VAL A 179 1.16 4.24 28.39
C VAL A 179 -0.15 3.76 29.03
N ARG A 180 -0.57 4.45 30.08
CA ARG A 180 -1.85 4.22 30.76
C ARG A 180 -2.98 4.83 29.92
N ARG A 181 -3.91 3.99 29.44
CA ARG A 181 -5.11 4.48 28.74
C ARG A 181 -6.16 4.88 29.77
N THR A 182 -6.47 6.17 29.86
CA THR A 182 -7.58 6.70 30.68
C THR A 182 -8.79 6.94 29.80
N ALA A 183 -9.99 6.78 30.36
CA ALA A 183 -11.22 7.16 29.67
C ALA A 183 -11.21 8.67 29.41
N ILE A 184 -11.64 9.07 28.22
CA ILE A 184 -11.77 10.49 27.88
C ILE A 184 -12.90 11.03 28.74
N HIS A 185 -12.60 11.97 29.64
CA HIS A 185 -13.62 12.65 30.43
C HIS A 185 -14.33 13.66 29.53
N THR A 186 -15.58 13.36 29.15
CA THR A 186 -16.34 14.18 28.21
C THR A 186 -17.29 15.16 28.91
N CYS A 187 -17.14 15.35 30.23
CA CYS A 187 -17.93 16.29 31.04
C CYS A 187 -19.45 16.20 30.79
N GLY A 188 -19.98 15.00 30.56
CA GLY A 188 -21.41 14.76 30.30
C GLY A 188 -21.84 14.97 28.84
N GLN A 189 -20.94 15.36 27.94
CA GLN A 189 -21.21 15.45 26.51
C GLN A 189 -21.09 14.05 25.90
N ALA A 190 -22.17 13.59 25.25
CA ALA A 190 -22.11 12.40 24.43
C ALA A 190 -21.16 12.68 23.27
N VAL A 191 -20.09 11.88 23.17
CA VAL A 191 -19.24 11.88 21.97
C VAL A 191 -20.02 11.12 20.92
N ASP A 192 -21.04 11.78 20.38
CA ASP A 192 -21.84 11.16 19.35
C ASP A 192 -20.98 11.01 18.09
N THR A 193 -21.03 9.79 17.59
CA THR A 193 -20.01 9.13 16.78
C THR A 193 -19.90 9.51 15.28
N PRO A 194 -20.66 10.46 14.68
CA PRO A 194 -20.42 10.90 13.30
C PRO A 194 -19.27 11.92 13.17
N ASP A 195 -19.24 12.97 13.98
CA ASP A 195 -18.36 14.14 13.77
C ASP A 195 -16.90 13.89 14.19
N THR A 196 -16.66 12.86 15.01
CA THR A 196 -15.29 12.45 15.36
C THR A 196 -14.66 11.49 14.35
N ARG A 197 -15.40 11.08 13.30
CA ARG A 197 -14.85 10.23 12.25
C ARG A 197 -14.06 11.06 11.28
N VAL A 198 -12.80 10.66 11.07
CA VAL A 198 -12.04 11.14 9.92
C VAL A 198 -12.63 10.45 8.69
N ALA A 199 -13.41 11.19 7.91
CA ALA A 199 -13.95 10.68 6.66
C ALA A 199 -12.83 10.37 5.66
N ALA A 200 -13.11 9.52 4.67
CA ALA A 200 -12.18 9.21 3.60
C ALA A 200 -11.64 10.48 2.94
N ALA A 201 -12.52 11.47 2.73
CA ALA A 201 -12.19 12.75 2.10
C ALA A 201 -11.12 13.52 2.88
N ASP A 202 -11.14 13.44 4.21
CA ASP A 202 -10.35 14.31 5.09
C ASP A 202 -8.97 13.75 5.45
N LEU A 203 -8.70 12.47 5.13
CA LEU A 203 -7.44 11.81 5.48
C LEU A 203 -6.19 12.52 4.93
N TYR A 204 -6.30 13.16 3.77
CA TYR A 204 -5.24 13.96 3.16
C TYR A 204 -5.54 15.47 3.14
N ALA A 205 -6.52 15.93 3.91
CA ALA A 205 -6.87 17.35 3.95
C ALA A 205 -5.68 18.22 4.36
N ALA A 206 -4.89 17.83 5.36
CA ALA A 206 -3.73 18.60 5.82
C ALA A 206 -2.62 18.76 4.75
N PRO A 207 -2.08 17.69 4.13
CA PRO A 207 -1.08 17.84 3.07
C PRO A 207 -1.64 18.52 1.81
N LEU A 208 -2.91 18.29 1.45
CA LEU A 208 -3.54 18.98 0.32
C LEU A 208 -3.75 20.47 0.60
N GLN A 209 -4.14 20.84 1.81
CA GLN A 209 -4.25 22.24 2.22
C GLN A 209 -2.88 22.91 2.19
N LEU A 210 -1.82 22.23 2.65
CA LEU A 210 -0.45 22.73 2.56
C LEU A 210 -0.03 22.96 1.10
N LEU A 211 -0.25 21.98 0.22
CA LEU A 211 0.03 22.11 -1.22
C LEU A 211 -0.78 23.25 -1.85
N SER A 212 -2.05 23.40 -1.48
CA SER A 212 -2.90 24.49 -1.99
C SER A 212 -2.45 25.87 -1.50
N ARG A 213 -1.92 25.97 -0.27
CA ARG A 213 -1.35 27.20 0.28
C ARG A 213 -0.03 27.55 -0.43
N LEU A 214 0.81 26.55 -0.71
CA LEU A 214 2.05 26.73 -1.47
C LEU A 214 1.76 27.12 -2.93
N SER A 215 0.78 26.50 -3.58
CA SER A 215 0.41 26.84 -4.96
C SER A 215 -0.22 28.23 -5.07
N LYS A 216 -1.03 28.64 -4.09
CA LYS A 216 -1.56 30.01 -3.99
C LYS A 216 -0.48 31.03 -3.68
N GLY A 217 0.51 30.69 -2.84
CA GLY A 217 1.68 31.54 -2.59
C GLY A 217 2.53 31.79 -3.84
N HIS A 218 2.68 30.79 -4.72
CA HIS A 218 3.40 30.93 -6.00
C HIS A 218 2.64 31.75 -7.05
N PHE A 219 1.31 31.79 -7.02
CA PHE A 219 0.53 32.61 -7.95
C PHE A 219 0.47 34.09 -7.56
N VAL A 220 0.61 34.44 -6.27
CA VAL A 220 0.66 35.84 -5.82
C VAL A 220 2.05 36.46 -6.05
N ALA A 221 3.12 35.67 -6.00
CA ALA A 221 4.49 36.17 -6.19
C ALA A 221 4.86 36.51 -7.65
N LYS A 222 4.13 36.00 -8.65
CA LYS A 222 4.39 36.30 -10.08
C LYS A 222 3.61 37.51 -10.62
N SER A 223 2.76 38.13 -9.79
CA SER A 223 2.02 39.36 -10.16
C SER A 223 2.65 40.65 -9.61
N ALA A 224 3.79 40.59 -8.91
CA ALA A 224 4.43 41.75 -8.28
C ALA A 224 5.78 42.11 -8.93
N GLY A 225 5.94 41.86 -10.23
CA GLY A 225 7.15 42.17 -10.99
C GLY A 225 6.80 42.53 -12.42
N GLY A 226 6.35 43.77 -12.64
CA GLY A 226 6.02 44.28 -13.97
C GLY A 226 5.54 45.72 -13.89
N THR A 227 6.51 46.63 -14.03
CA THR A 227 6.44 47.91 -14.77
C THR A 227 5.14 48.71 -14.71
N HIS A 228 5.20 49.96 -14.26
CA HIS A 228 5.26 51.11 -15.17
C HIS A 228 5.54 52.40 -14.40
N ASP A 229 6.16 53.31 -15.14
CA ASP A 229 6.66 54.65 -14.82
C ASP A 229 5.62 55.61 -14.20
#